data_AF-A0A8I0JG38-F1
#
_entry.id   AF-A0A8I0JG38-F1
#
_cell.length_a   1.000
_cell.length_b   1.000
_cell.length_c   1.000
_cell.angle_alpha   90.00
_cell.angle_beta   90.00
_cell.angle_gamma   90.00
#
_symmetry.space_group_name_H-M   'P 1'
#
loop_
_entity.id
_entity.type
_entity.pdbx_description
1 polymer ?
#
loop_
_entity_poly.entity_id
_entity_poly.type
_entity_poly.pdbx_seq_one_letter_code
_entity_poly.pdbx_strand_id
1 'polypeptide(L)' 'MTHLDFTHHALDLRSAVIAAIEVYMVRQGLAFNRVSFIEQKETDLIQLGKEALFYGAEVVPEDLALAS' A
#
# COMPACT_ATOMS: atom_id res chain seq x y z
N MET A 1 -17.56 9.91 3.39
CA MET A 1 -16.98 8.56 3.26
C MET A 1 -17.64 7.65 4.27
N THR A 2 -18.21 6.51 3.83
CA THR A 2 -18.75 5.51 4.76
C THR A 2 -17.61 4.69 5.38
N HIS A 3 -17.90 3.91 6.43
CA HIS A 3 -16.91 3.00 7.03
C HIS A 3 -16.41 1.95 6.03
N LEU A 4 -17.28 1.51 5.13
CA LEU A 4 -16.93 0.55 4.07
C LEU A 4 -16.00 1.18 3.04
N ASP A 5 -16.30 2.40 2.60
CA ASP A 5 -15.44 3.15 1.67
C ASP A 5 -14.04 3.40 2.28
N PHE A 6 -13.98 3.82 3.55
CA PHE A 6 -12.72 4.03 4.26
C PHE A 6 -11.88 2.75 4.33
N THR A 7 -12.54 1.63 4.61
CA THR A 7 -11.85 0.33 4.72
C THR A 7 -11.30 -0.12 3.36
N HIS A 8 -12.05 0.07 2.28
CA HIS A 8 -11.57 -0.22 0.93
C HIS A 8 -10.37 0.65 0.56
N HIS A 9 -10.45 1.97 0.73
CA HIS A 9 -9.34 2.87 0.42
C HIS A 9 -8.09 2.58 1.27
N ALA A 10 -8.25 2.23 2.55
CA ALA A 10 -7.13 1.82 3.41
C ALA A 10 -6.47 0.52 2.90
N LEU A 11 -7.25 -0.43 2.39
CA LEU A 11 -6.73 -1.67 1.78
C LEU A 11 -6.00 -1.41 0.46
N ASP A 12 -6.49 -0.46 -0.34
CA ASP A 12 -5.83 -0.05 -1.58
C ASP A 12 -4.47 0.58 -1.30
N LEU A 13 -4.40 1.51 -0.33
CA LEU A 13 -3.15 2.11 0.13
C LEU A 13 -2.15 1.08 0.63
N ARG A 14 -2.61 0.14 1.48
CA ARG A 14 -1.80 -0.99 1.94
C ARG A 14 -1.24 -1.78 0.75
N SER A 15 -2.09 -2.11 -0.22
CA SER A 15 -1.69 -2.91 -1.40
C SER A 15 -0.67 -2.18 -2.27
N ALA A 16 -0.85 -0.86 -2.46
CA ALA A 16 0.07 -0.01 -3.20
C ALA A 16 1.45 0.06 -2.53
N VAL A 17 1.49 0.23 -1.20
CA VAL A 17 2.76 0.25 -0.46
C VAL A 17 3.50 -1.09 -0.54
N ILE A 18 2.79 -2.22 -0.41
CA ILE A 18 3.42 -3.54 -0.56
C ILE A 18 3.99 -3.71 -1.97
N ALA A 19 3.26 -3.28 -3.01
CA ALA A 19 3.74 -3.32 -4.39
C ALA A 19 4.98 -2.43 -4.59
N ALA A 20 5.01 -1.23 -4.03
CA ALA A 20 6.17 -0.34 -4.10
C ALA A 20 7.42 -0.95 -3.43
N ILE A 21 7.25 -1.59 -2.26
CA ILE A 21 8.33 -2.32 -1.57
C ILE A 21 8.83 -3.47 -2.45
N GLU A 22 7.93 -4.27 -3.02
CA GLU A 22 8.28 -5.39 -3.90
C GLU A 22 9.09 -4.92 -5.11
N VAL A 23 8.64 -3.87 -5.80
CA VAL A 23 9.34 -3.27 -6.93
C VAL A 23 10.74 -2.79 -6.51
N TYR A 24 10.86 -2.11 -5.36
CA TYR A 24 12.15 -1.66 -4.84
C TYR A 24 13.09 -2.84 -4.57
N MET A 25 12.62 -3.87 -3.87
CA MET A 25 13.44 -5.04 -3.52
C MET A 25 13.95 -5.78 -4.76
N VAL A 26 13.07 -5.99 -5.74
CA VAL A 26 13.44 -6.61 -7.03
C VAL A 26 14.50 -5.77 -7.76
N ARG A 27 14.34 -4.45 -7.80
CA ARG A 27 15.32 -3.54 -8.43
C ARG A 27 16.69 -3.56 -7.75
N GLN A 28 16.75 -3.81 -6.45
CA GLN A 28 17.99 -3.94 -5.70
C GLN A 28 18.58 -5.35 -5.72
N GLY A 29 17.95 -6.31 -6.42
CA GLY A 29 18.39 -7.71 -6.44
C GLY A 29 18.20 -8.43 -5.11
N LEU A 30 17.31 -7.93 -4.24
CA LEU A 30 17.02 -8.52 -2.94
C LEU A 30 15.84 -9.50 -3.06
N ALA A 31 15.97 -10.65 -2.42
CA ALA A 31 14.87 -11.60 -2.33
C ALA A 31 13.73 -11.01 -1.49
N PHE A 32 12.51 -11.01 -2.05
CA PHE A 32 11.31 -10.56 -1.36
C PHE A 32 10.21 -11.61 -1.50
N ASN A 33 9.70 -12.08 -0.36
CA ASN A 33 8.53 -12.96 -0.31
C ASN A 33 7.34 -12.16 0.20
N ARG A 34 6.44 -11.81 -0.71
CA ARG A 34 5.25 -11.01 -0.41
C ARG A 34 4.35 -11.65 0.65
N VAL A 35 4.14 -12.97 0.57
CA VAL A 35 3.24 -13.70 1.49
C VAL A 35 3.80 -13.65 2.90
N SER A 36 5.06 -14.04 3.08
CA SER A 36 5.71 -14.03 4.39
C SER A 36 5.83 -12.61 4.96
N PHE A 37 6.07 -11.60 4.13
CA PHE A 37 6.08 -10.20 4.57
C PHE A 37 4.72 -9.76 5.10
N ILE A 38 3.64 -10.09 4.38
CA ILE A 38 2.27 -9.76 4.79
C ILE A 38 1.94 -10.45 6.12
N GLU A 39 2.23 -11.76 6.25
CA GLU A 39 1.94 -12.52 7.47
C GLU A 39 2.69 -11.96 8.68
N GLN A 40 3.98 -11.59 8.51
CA GLN A 40 4.80 -11.07 9.61
C GLN A 40 4.45 -9.63 10.00
N LYS A 41 3.84 -8.86 9.10
CA LYS A 41 3.58 -7.42 9.27
C LYS A 41 2.11 -7.06 9.17
N GLU A 42 1.21 -8.03 9.32
CA GLU A 42 -0.21 -7.84 9.06
C GLU A 42 -0.81 -6.65 9.84
N THR A 43 -0.61 -6.62 11.16
CA THR A 43 -1.11 -5.54 12.02
C THR A 43 -0.56 -4.17 11.61
N ASP A 44 0.76 -4.09 11.38
CA ASP A 44 1.43 -2.84 10.98
C ASP A 44 0.90 -2.34 9.63
N LEU A 45 0.69 -3.25 8.67
CA LEU A 45 0.20 -2.94 7.31
C LEU A 45 -1.27 -2.50 7.31
N ILE A 46 -2.10 -3.08 8.18
CA ILE A 46 -3.49 -2.65 8.37
C ILE A 46 -3.52 -1.24 8.98
N GLN A 47 -2.69 -0.99 9.98
CA GLN A 47 -2.63 0.32 10.64
C GLN A 47 -2.10 1.40 9.68
N LEU A 48 -1.04 1.08 8.92
CA LEU A 48 -0.47 1.94 7.90
C LEU A 48 -1.53 2.41 6.89
N GLY A 49 -2.35 1.50 6.34
CA GLY A 49 -3.37 1.89 5.36
C GLY A 49 -4.41 2.86 5.94
N LYS A 50 -4.82 2.64 7.19
CA LYS A 50 -5.79 3.50 7.89
C LYS A 50 -5.21 4.86 8.24
N GLU A 51 -3.99 4.90 8.76
CA GLU A 51 -3.32 6.13 9.14
C GLU A 51 -2.94 6.97 7.93
N ALA A 52 -2.40 6.35 6.88
CA ALA A 52 -2.10 7.03 5.62
C ALA A 52 -3.36 7.72 5.07
N LEU A 53 -4.49 7.01 5.02
CA LEU A 53 -5.76 7.59 4.59
C LEU A 53 -6.25 8.70 5.54
N PHE A 54 -6.12 8.51 6.85
CA PHE A 54 -6.48 9.52 7.85
C PHE A 54 -5.68 10.82 7.68
N TYR A 55 -4.40 10.72 7.28
CA TYR A 55 -3.55 11.86 6.97
C TYR A 55 -3.65 12.36 5.53
N GLY A 56 -4.62 11.86 4.75
CA GLY A 56 -4.93 12.36 3.41
C GLY A 56 -4.09 11.76 2.28
N ALA A 57 -3.45 10.61 2.50
CA ALA A 57 -2.82 9.87 1.41
C ALA A 57 -3.89 9.30 0.46
N GLU A 58 -3.60 9.37 -0.83
CA GLU A 58 -4.44 8.83 -1.90
C GLU A 58 -3.60 7.95 -2.82
N VAL A 59 -4.19 6.86 -3.31
CA VAL A 59 -3.58 6.07 -4.38
C VAL A 59 -3.90 6.79 -5.69
N VAL A 60 -2.90 7.45 -6.28
CA VAL A 60 -3.04 8.06 -7.60
C VAL A 60 -2.73 6.99 -8.66
N PRO A 61 -3.68 6.67 -9.56
CA PRO A 61 -3.42 5.78 -10.69
C PRO A 61 -2.24 6.29 -11.53
N GLU A 62 -1.36 5.40 -11.97
CA GLU A 62 -0.15 5.77 -12.75
C GLU A 62 -0.50 6.58 -14.01
N ASP A 63 -1.65 6.33 -14.62
CA ASP A 63 -2.16 7.06 -15.80
C ASP A 63 -2.42 8.55 -15.53
N LEU A 64 -2.74 8.91 -14.28
CA LEU A 64 -2.95 10.31 -13.86
C LEU A 64 -1.65 11.00 -13.44
N ALA A 65 -0.68 10.23 -12.92
CA ALA A 65 0.62 10.77 -12.50
C ALA A 65 1.54 11.15 -13.68
N LEU A 66 1.37 10.53 -14.85
CA LEU A 66 2.11 10.86 -16.08
C LEU A 66 1.54 12.08 -16.83
N ALA A 67 0.38 12.59 -16.41
CA ALA A 67 -0.31 13.72 -17.05
C ALA A 67 -0.06 15.07 -16.35
N SER A 68 0.77 15.10 -15.31
CA SER A 68 1.12 16.26 -14.47
C SER A 68 2.62 16.49 -14.42
#